data_AF-A0A8J3U414-F1
#
_entry.id   AF-A0A8J3U414-F1
#
_cell.length_a   1.000
_cell.length_b   1.000
_cell.length_c   1.000
_cell.angle_alpha   90.00
_cell.angle_beta   90.00
_cell.angle_gamma   90.00
#
_symmetry.space_group_name_H-M   'P 1'
#
loop_
_entity.id
_entity.type
_entity.pdbx_description
1 polymer ?
#
loop_
_entity_poly.entity_id
_entity_poly.type
_entity_poly.pdbx_seq_one_letter_code
_entity_poly.pdbx_strand_id
1 'polypeptide(L)'
;MTRSGTALGALGSLLDRSLVQIAEASADVQLYDRQAIYQVADVWDNNTFPLFHAATAFTSIGRERRARAALAWMADLGRERRRWMVEQAEAAGQPLEQILPPPVAEPLHRRDFRGRVRPPFMPLTAEAALELGTDYDLAAAQVRTLLLERVGTRLTGSLVLTAPRRYDGGPQTRETPELRLWLKDVTDVGFDSDDRMGLALHCGTEGVVIGVGTGGRLRATSGTAYPDDPAWHRSTAGRDADQRTPAHEEETHRTPERRRPQPEGAVLVAATILRSVMLEIRMVRHAHLVDRIPVRLLAGALAGAGTDILAAGARRGSRREAAFHNLVETWIKDGGPALTPWFTDELRRIVSSERLPDTTKAWIEGITAPGTPRPHLVTAPDLGLPLKGELRFAKYTAAHTRHKTPQESFADVVLAHPPTVRDSPNRPWRLRALKVDDVSRFRLRADAFDGTHGLRTVGETLRVESLVLGHDALDVRGRKAPP
;
A
#
# COMPACT_ATOMS: atom_id res chain seq x y z
N MET A 1 35.72 20.03 -1.73
CA MET A 1 35.61 18.78 -0.95
C MET A 1 34.14 18.45 -0.79
N THR A 2 33.60 17.57 -1.63
CA THR A 2 32.25 17.04 -1.47
C THR A 2 32.21 16.23 -0.17
N ARG A 3 31.38 16.64 0.80
CA ARG A 3 31.18 15.83 2.02
C ARG A 3 30.58 14.50 1.58
N SER A 4 31.32 13.40 1.72
CA SER A 4 30.77 12.06 1.57
C SER A 4 29.63 11.88 2.57
N GLY A 5 28.42 11.59 2.08
CA GLY A 5 27.28 11.28 2.94
C GLY A 5 27.57 10.10 3.85
N THR A 6 27.00 10.10 5.05
CA THR A 6 27.11 8.98 5.99
C THR A 6 25.92 8.03 5.79
N ALA A 7 26.08 6.74 6.11
CA ALA A 7 24.98 5.80 6.00
C ALA A 7 23.87 6.14 7.00
N LEU A 8 24.24 6.61 8.19
CA LEU A 8 23.27 7.06 9.18
C LEU A 8 22.51 8.31 8.70
N GLY A 9 23.22 9.27 8.10
CA GLY A 9 22.61 10.46 7.50
C GLY A 9 21.64 10.10 6.37
N ALA A 10 22.05 9.25 5.43
CA ALA A 10 21.20 8.76 4.36
C ALA A 10 19.92 8.08 4.88
N LEU A 11 20.03 7.25 5.92
CA LEU A 11 18.88 6.60 6.53
C LEU A 11 17.91 7.60 7.20
N GLY A 12 18.42 8.61 7.90
CA GLY A 12 17.58 9.68 8.46
C GLY A 12 16.92 10.54 7.37
N SER A 13 17.68 10.95 6.36
CA SER A 13 17.17 11.74 5.23
C SER A 13 16.10 10.99 4.43
N LEU A 14 16.21 9.67 4.27
CA LEU A 14 15.18 8.86 3.64
C LEU A 14 13.84 8.95 4.40
N LEU A 15 13.86 8.97 5.74
CA LEU A 15 12.63 9.11 6.53
C LEU A 15 12.00 10.48 6.31
N ASP A 16 12.82 11.54 6.37
CA ASP A 16 12.34 12.91 6.15
C ASP A 16 11.73 13.07 4.75
N ARG A 17 12.40 12.55 3.71
CA ARG A 17 11.88 12.55 2.34
C ARG A 17 10.61 11.72 2.18
N SER A 18 10.52 10.59 2.89
CA SER A 18 9.32 9.74 2.87
C SER A 18 8.10 10.48 3.41
N LEU A 19 8.26 11.20 4.53
CA LEU A 19 7.20 11.99 5.15
C LEU A 19 6.78 13.17 4.27
N VAL A 20 7.74 13.85 3.63
CA VAL A 20 7.45 14.89 2.64
C VAL A 20 6.66 14.33 1.46
N GLN A 21 7.10 13.21 0.89
CA GLN A 21 6.42 12.58 -0.24
C GLN A 21 4.99 12.13 0.13
N ILE A 22 4.78 11.57 1.33
CA ILE A 22 3.45 11.22 1.83
C ILE A 22 2.57 12.46 1.98
N ALA A 23 3.12 13.56 2.52
CA ALA A 23 2.40 14.81 2.68
C ALA A 23 2.03 15.43 1.33
N GLU A 24 2.94 15.43 0.35
CA GLU A 24 2.71 15.89 -1.02
C GLU A 24 1.63 15.05 -1.73
N ALA A 25 1.73 13.72 -1.66
CA ALA A 25 0.78 12.79 -2.27
C ALA A 25 -0.63 12.85 -1.65
N SER A 26 -0.76 13.42 -0.45
CA SER A 26 -2.04 13.62 0.25
C SER A 26 -2.49 15.08 0.32
N ALA A 27 -1.73 16.02 -0.27
CA ALA A 27 -1.98 17.45 -0.14
C ALA A 27 -3.25 17.90 -0.86
N ASP A 28 -3.48 17.36 -2.05
CA ASP A 28 -4.65 17.62 -2.89
C ASP A 28 -5.43 16.32 -3.09
N VAL A 29 -6.70 16.31 -2.65
CA VAL A 29 -7.56 15.14 -2.77
C VAL A 29 -7.91 14.80 -4.22
N GLN A 30 -7.85 15.78 -5.14
CA GLN A 30 -8.05 15.59 -6.57
C GLN A 30 -6.81 15.00 -7.25
N LEU A 31 -5.66 14.99 -6.60
CA LEU A 31 -4.44 14.33 -7.08
C LEU A 31 -3.99 13.21 -6.14
N TYR A 32 -4.85 12.82 -5.19
CA TYR A 32 -4.52 11.91 -4.11
C TYR A 32 -3.94 10.62 -4.65
N ASP A 33 -2.68 10.35 -4.27
CA ASP A 33 -1.94 9.18 -4.71
C ASP A 33 -1.83 8.18 -3.55
N ARG A 34 -2.92 7.43 -3.36
CA ARG A 34 -3.01 6.37 -2.36
C ARG A 34 -1.91 5.33 -2.55
N GLN A 35 -1.50 5.09 -3.80
CA GLN A 35 -0.47 4.12 -4.12
C GLN A 35 0.90 4.56 -3.63
N ALA A 36 1.32 5.77 -3.96
CA ALA A 36 2.57 6.35 -3.44
C ALA A 36 2.57 6.40 -1.92
N ILE A 37 1.47 6.85 -1.30
CA ILE A 37 1.35 6.91 0.16
C ILE A 37 1.59 5.54 0.80
N TYR A 38 0.89 4.49 0.35
CA TYR A 38 1.07 3.17 0.96
C TYR A 38 2.47 2.61 0.68
N GLN A 39 3.02 2.80 -0.53
CA GLN A 39 4.31 2.23 -0.90
C GLN A 39 5.45 2.84 -0.07
N VAL A 40 5.41 4.16 0.12
CA VAL A 40 6.41 4.86 0.93
C VAL A 40 6.26 4.51 2.41
N ALA A 41 5.04 4.45 2.95
CA ALA A 41 4.81 4.05 4.33
C ALA A 41 5.20 2.57 4.60
N ASP A 42 4.97 1.67 3.63
CA ASP A 42 5.34 0.26 3.70
C ASP A 42 6.86 0.04 3.85
N VAL A 43 7.67 0.93 3.27
CA VAL A 43 9.12 0.91 3.48
C VAL A 43 9.44 1.00 4.96
N TRP A 44 8.70 1.76 5.77
CA TRP A 44 9.06 2.03 7.15
C TRP A 44 8.51 1.05 8.19
N ASP A 45 7.48 0.24 7.89
CA ASP A 45 6.86 -0.70 8.86
C ASP A 45 7.90 -1.55 9.62
N ASN A 46 8.76 -2.25 8.88
CA ASN A 46 9.81 -3.08 9.46
C ASN A 46 11.18 -2.37 9.54
N ASN A 47 11.29 -1.12 9.06
CA ASN A 47 12.55 -0.36 9.01
C ASN A 47 12.67 0.72 10.08
N THR A 48 11.58 1.05 10.77
CA THR A 48 11.59 1.99 11.89
C THR A 48 12.56 1.53 12.99
N PHE A 49 12.44 0.31 13.50
CA PHE A 49 13.35 -0.17 14.56
C PHE A 49 14.82 -0.21 14.14
N PRO A 50 15.20 -0.71 12.94
CA PRO A 50 16.56 -0.57 12.41
C PRO A 50 17.12 0.85 12.44
N LEU A 51 16.33 1.88 12.10
CA LEU A 51 16.74 3.29 12.22
C LEU A 51 17.07 3.67 13.66
N PHE A 52 16.19 3.38 14.63
CA PHE A 52 16.46 3.69 16.04
C PHE A 52 17.67 2.93 16.59
N HIS A 53 17.86 1.66 16.18
CA HIS A 53 19.05 0.89 16.53
C HIS A 53 20.34 1.50 15.97
N ALA A 54 20.28 2.05 14.75
CA ALA A 54 21.41 2.74 14.16
C ALA A 54 21.68 4.06 14.89
N ALA A 55 20.65 4.89 15.12
CA ALA A 55 20.78 6.20 15.77
C ALA A 55 21.31 6.12 17.22
N THR A 56 20.94 5.08 17.96
CA THR A 56 21.26 4.94 19.39
C THR A 56 22.50 4.10 19.68
N ALA A 57 23.18 3.57 18.64
CA ALA A 57 24.39 2.78 18.83
C ALA A 57 25.47 3.59 19.59
N PHE A 58 26.22 2.88 20.44
CA PHE A 58 27.12 3.49 21.43
C PHE A 58 28.31 4.22 20.81
N THR A 59 28.81 3.71 19.68
CA THR A 59 29.97 4.22 18.94
C THR A 59 29.57 4.68 17.54
N SER A 60 30.26 5.67 16.99
CA SER A 60 30.06 6.15 15.61
C SER A 60 30.18 5.01 14.59
N ILE A 61 31.19 4.15 14.74
CA ILE A 61 31.39 2.95 13.91
C ILE A 61 30.17 2.02 14.00
N GLY A 62 29.64 1.81 15.20
CA GLY A 62 28.45 1.00 15.43
C GLY A 62 27.21 1.57 14.75
N ARG A 63 27.05 2.90 14.74
CA ARG A 63 25.96 3.61 14.06
C ARG A 63 26.02 3.40 12.56
N GLU A 64 27.18 3.68 11.97
CA GLU A 64 27.40 3.51 10.53
C GLU A 64 27.20 2.07 10.08
N ARG A 65 27.76 1.10 10.82
CA ARG A 65 27.58 -0.32 10.51
C ARG A 65 26.12 -0.74 10.53
N ARG A 66 25.36 -0.30 11.54
CA ARG A 66 23.92 -0.63 11.66
C ARG A 66 23.09 0.07 10.60
N ALA A 67 23.41 1.33 10.28
CA ALA A 67 22.75 2.07 9.22
C ALA A 67 22.99 1.41 7.85
N ARG A 68 24.23 1.02 7.53
CA ARG A 68 24.54 0.27 6.29
C ARG A 68 23.77 -1.05 6.23
N ALA A 69 23.71 -1.80 7.33
CA ALA A 69 22.95 -3.04 7.37
C ALA A 69 21.45 -2.81 7.15
N ALA A 70 20.87 -1.76 7.74
CA ALA A 70 19.47 -1.39 7.53
C ALA A 70 19.22 -0.98 6.06
N LEU A 71 20.04 -0.08 5.50
CA LEU A 71 19.93 0.36 4.11
C LEU A 71 20.11 -0.80 3.12
N ALA A 72 21.07 -1.69 3.35
CA ALA A 72 21.26 -2.88 2.53
C ALA A 72 20.02 -3.79 2.58
N TRP A 73 19.46 -4.01 3.77
CA TRP A 73 18.25 -4.80 3.93
C TRP A 73 17.03 -4.16 3.24
N MET A 74 16.86 -2.84 3.38
CA MET A 74 15.82 -2.08 2.69
C MET A 74 15.94 -2.21 1.17
N ALA A 75 17.16 -2.11 0.63
CA ALA A 75 17.42 -2.19 -0.81
C ALA A 75 17.28 -3.62 -1.36
N ASP A 76 17.48 -4.66 -0.55
CA ASP A 76 17.32 -6.07 -0.92
C ASP A 76 15.84 -6.48 -1.11
N LEU A 77 14.89 -5.65 -0.66
CA LEU A 77 13.45 -5.91 -0.77
C LEU A 77 12.87 -5.59 -2.16
N GLY A 78 13.71 -5.24 -3.14
CA GLY A 78 13.36 -5.18 -4.56
C GLY A 78 13.98 -4.02 -5.31
N ARG A 79 14.14 -4.18 -6.62
CA ARG A 79 14.77 -3.19 -7.52
C ARG A 79 14.07 -1.83 -7.50
N GLU A 80 12.75 -1.83 -7.54
CA GLU A 80 11.92 -0.62 -7.49
C GLU A 80 12.12 0.17 -6.20
N ARG A 81 12.19 -0.53 -5.06
CA ARG A 81 12.47 0.08 -3.76
C ARG A 81 13.89 0.64 -3.71
N ARG A 82 14.90 -0.10 -4.18
CA ARG A 82 16.28 0.41 -4.26
C ARG A 82 16.34 1.68 -5.10
N ARG A 83 15.74 1.68 -6.30
CA ARG A 83 15.71 2.85 -7.18
C ARG A 83 15.10 4.05 -6.47
N TRP A 84 13.92 3.88 -5.87
CA TRP A 84 13.28 4.94 -5.09
C TRP A 84 14.18 5.44 -3.95
N MET A 85 14.84 4.56 -3.20
CA MET A 85 15.75 4.97 -2.12
C MET A 85 16.91 5.81 -2.65
N VAL A 86 17.52 5.42 -3.77
CA VAL A 86 18.63 6.16 -4.37
C VAL A 86 18.17 7.54 -4.81
N GLU A 87 17.06 7.63 -5.54
CA GLU A 87 16.47 8.90 -5.99
C GLU A 87 16.15 9.83 -4.81
N GLN A 88 15.50 9.31 -3.75
CA GLN A 88 15.13 10.12 -2.59
C GLN A 88 16.35 10.55 -1.76
N ALA A 89 17.35 9.69 -1.59
CA ALA A 89 18.57 10.04 -0.90
C ALA A 89 19.38 11.08 -1.68
N GLU A 90 19.47 10.94 -3.00
CA GLU A 90 20.14 11.92 -3.88
C GLU A 90 19.46 13.29 -3.83
N ALA A 91 18.12 13.33 -3.85
CA ALA A 91 17.35 14.56 -3.65
C ALA A 91 17.63 15.24 -2.30
N ALA A 92 18.09 14.49 -1.30
CA ALA A 92 18.54 15.00 0.00
C ALA A 92 20.07 15.22 0.09
N GLY A 93 20.79 15.14 -1.03
CA GLY A 93 22.24 15.30 -1.10
C GLY A 93 23.06 14.14 -0.53
N GLN A 94 22.46 12.95 -0.40
CA GLN A 94 23.10 11.75 0.13
C GLN A 94 23.39 10.76 -1.01
N PRO A 95 24.67 10.46 -1.33
CA PRO A 95 25.03 9.56 -2.45
C PRO A 95 24.85 8.09 -2.07
N LEU A 96 23.60 7.65 -1.88
CA LEU A 96 23.26 6.34 -1.33
C LEU A 96 23.78 5.18 -2.18
N GLU A 97 23.84 5.32 -3.50
CA GLU A 97 24.34 4.26 -4.40
C GLU A 97 25.81 3.88 -4.08
N GLN A 98 26.61 4.83 -3.60
CA GLN A 98 28.01 4.58 -3.19
C GLN A 98 28.11 3.85 -1.83
N ILE A 99 27.04 3.86 -1.04
CA ILE A 99 26.96 3.27 0.30
C ILE A 99 26.38 1.85 0.23
N LEU A 100 25.43 1.63 -0.68
CA LEU A 100 24.76 0.34 -0.83
C LEU A 100 25.69 -0.71 -1.45
N PRO A 101 25.54 -1.99 -1.07
CA PRO A 101 26.16 -3.07 -1.83
C PRO A 101 25.65 -3.03 -3.29
N PRO A 102 26.41 -3.56 -4.26
CA PRO A 102 25.94 -3.70 -5.64
C PRO A 102 24.59 -4.41 -5.70
N PRO A 103 23.70 -4.04 -6.63
CA PRO A 103 22.45 -4.74 -6.80
C PRO A 103 22.75 -6.21 -7.16
N VAL A 104 22.25 -7.14 -6.35
CA VAL A 104 22.30 -8.56 -6.69
C VAL A 104 21.35 -8.77 -7.85
N ALA A 105 21.84 -9.38 -8.93
CA ALA A 105 21.00 -9.73 -10.07
C ALA A 105 19.92 -10.70 -9.59
N GLU A 106 18.70 -10.20 -9.40
CA GLU A 106 17.58 -11.08 -9.06
C GLU A 106 17.43 -12.14 -10.16
N PRO A 107 17.52 -13.43 -9.84
CA PRO A 107 17.30 -14.47 -10.83
C PRO A 107 15.87 -14.34 -11.33
N LEU A 108 15.68 -14.53 -12.65
CA LEU A 108 14.37 -14.43 -13.29
C LEU A 108 13.37 -15.36 -12.62
N HIS A 109 13.83 -16.56 -12.25
CA HIS A 109 13.04 -17.57 -11.56
C HIS A 109 13.70 -17.93 -10.23
N ARG A 110 12.89 -18.19 -9.21
CA ARG A 110 13.34 -18.63 -7.88
C ARG A 110 12.69 -19.96 -7.54
N ARG A 111 13.42 -20.84 -6.86
CA ARG A 111 12.87 -22.04 -6.22
C ARG A 111 12.30 -21.66 -4.85
N ASP A 112 11.16 -22.22 -4.48
CA ASP A 112 10.62 -22.12 -3.12
C ASP A 112 11.37 -23.06 -2.16
N PHE A 113 10.98 -23.05 -0.88
CA PHE A 113 11.58 -23.92 0.15
C PHE A 113 11.38 -25.42 -0.10
N ARG A 114 10.52 -25.80 -1.07
CA ARG A 114 10.32 -27.18 -1.52
C ARG A 114 11.10 -27.48 -2.81
N GLY A 115 11.98 -26.57 -3.23
CA GLY A 115 12.75 -26.67 -4.46
C GLY A 115 11.95 -26.41 -5.73
N ARG A 116 10.70 -25.94 -5.66
CA ARG A 116 9.83 -25.77 -6.84
C ARG A 116 10.00 -24.38 -7.42
N VAL A 117 10.17 -24.28 -8.74
CA VAL A 117 10.27 -22.97 -9.39
C VAL A 117 8.95 -22.20 -9.29
N ARG A 118 9.07 -20.91 -9.00
CA ARG A 118 7.94 -19.97 -8.88
C ARG A 118 7.83 -19.10 -10.13
N PRO A 119 6.61 -18.72 -10.52
CA PRO A 119 6.41 -17.82 -11.65
C PRO A 119 7.02 -16.45 -11.34
N PRO A 120 7.63 -15.77 -12.33
CA PRO A 120 8.05 -14.39 -12.19
C PRO A 120 6.86 -13.44 -12.35
N PHE A 121 7.09 -12.16 -12.04
CA PHE A 121 6.27 -11.09 -12.59
C PHE A 121 6.66 -10.90 -14.06
N MET A 122 5.75 -11.21 -14.97
CA MET A 122 5.98 -11.18 -16.41
C MET A 122 5.47 -9.87 -17.00
N PRO A 123 6.28 -9.09 -17.73
CA PRO A 123 5.76 -8.03 -18.59
C PRO A 123 4.72 -8.61 -19.56
N LEU A 124 3.60 -7.90 -19.76
CA LEU A 124 2.56 -8.32 -20.71
C LEU A 124 3.02 -8.02 -22.15
N THR A 125 3.72 -8.98 -22.75
CA THR A 125 4.11 -9.00 -24.17
C THR A 125 3.28 -10.02 -24.95
N ALA A 126 3.42 -10.06 -26.27
CA ALA A 126 2.75 -11.06 -27.11
C ALA A 126 3.16 -12.49 -26.70
N GLU A 127 4.43 -12.69 -26.36
CA GLU A 127 4.98 -13.96 -25.89
C GLU A 127 4.37 -14.35 -24.54
N ALA A 128 4.29 -13.42 -23.57
CA ALA A 128 3.68 -13.68 -22.28
C ALA A 128 2.18 -14.00 -22.41
N ALA A 129 1.46 -13.32 -23.32
CA ALA A 129 0.06 -13.62 -23.60
C ALA A 129 -0.13 -15.02 -24.18
N LEU A 130 0.74 -15.44 -25.11
CA LEU A 130 0.74 -16.78 -25.68
C LEU A 130 1.07 -17.85 -24.62
N GLU A 131 2.07 -17.59 -23.77
CA GLU A 131 2.46 -18.48 -22.67
C GLU A 131 1.29 -18.68 -21.70
N LEU A 132 0.64 -17.59 -21.27
CA LEU A 132 -0.55 -17.65 -20.42
C LEU A 132 -1.70 -18.42 -21.09
N GLY A 133 -1.96 -18.20 -22.38
CA GLY A 133 -3.00 -18.93 -23.12
C GLY A 133 -2.67 -20.41 -23.37
N THR A 134 -1.39 -20.78 -23.30
CA THR A 134 -0.95 -22.18 -23.39
C THR A 134 -1.22 -22.91 -22.08
N ASP A 135 -0.88 -22.31 -20.95
CA ASP A 135 -0.98 -22.95 -19.64
C ASP A 135 -2.37 -22.80 -18.98
N TYR A 136 -3.14 -21.78 -19.36
CA TYR A 136 -4.45 -21.47 -18.78
C TYR A 136 -5.52 -21.30 -19.84
N ASP A 137 -6.75 -21.74 -19.51
CA ASP A 137 -7.91 -21.55 -20.36
C ASP A 137 -8.51 -20.15 -20.17
N LEU A 138 -7.93 -19.17 -20.86
CA LEU A 138 -8.34 -17.76 -20.77
C LEU A 138 -9.80 -17.55 -21.22
N ALA A 139 -10.30 -18.35 -22.17
CA ALA A 139 -11.70 -18.28 -22.61
C ALA A 139 -12.70 -18.72 -21.53
N ALA A 140 -12.27 -19.54 -20.57
CA ALA A 140 -13.06 -19.94 -19.40
C ALA A 140 -12.70 -19.15 -18.13
N ALA A 141 -11.80 -18.17 -18.24
CA ALA A 141 -11.40 -17.36 -17.09
C ALA A 141 -12.57 -16.49 -16.59
N GLN A 142 -12.59 -16.23 -15.29
CA GLN A 142 -13.62 -15.41 -14.67
C GLN A 142 -12.99 -14.24 -13.92
N VAL A 143 -13.49 -13.03 -14.14
CA VAL A 143 -13.10 -11.85 -13.35
C VAL A 143 -13.58 -12.01 -11.92
N ARG A 144 -12.61 -12.03 -11.02
CA ARG A 144 -12.84 -12.04 -9.57
C ARG A 144 -12.75 -10.66 -8.98
N THR A 145 -11.78 -9.86 -9.41
CA THR A 145 -11.62 -8.49 -8.95
C THR A 145 -11.20 -7.60 -10.09
N LEU A 146 -11.88 -6.46 -10.23
CA LEU A 146 -11.46 -5.35 -11.07
C LEU A 146 -11.18 -4.15 -10.16
N LEU A 147 -10.08 -3.45 -10.38
CA LEU A 147 -9.72 -2.23 -9.67
C LEU A 147 -9.17 -1.22 -10.67
N LEU A 148 -9.74 -0.01 -10.68
CA LEU A 148 -9.22 1.14 -11.40
C LEU A 148 -8.99 2.29 -10.42
N GLU A 149 -7.87 2.98 -10.58
CA GLU A 149 -7.47 4.05 -9.69
C GLU A 149 -6.75 5.18 -10.42
N ARG A 150 -7.19 6.41 -10.17
CA ARG A 150 -6.54 7.62 -10.68
C ARG A 150 -5.41 8.03 -9.73
N VAL A 151 -4.19 7.83 -10.20
CA VAL A 151 -2.91 8.11 -9.54
C VAL A 151 -2.35 9.41 -10.12
N GLY A 152 -2.46 10.52 -9.36
CA GLY A 152 -2.26 11.86 -9.91
C GLY A 152 -3.21 12.11 -11.08
N THR A 153 -2.65 12.30 -12.28
CA THR A 153 -3.40 12.49 -13.53
C THR A 153 -3.63 11.21 -14.34
N ARG A 154 -2.97 10.10 -13.97
CA ARG A 154 -2.93 8.86 -14.75
C ARG A 154 -3.89 7.82 -14.18
N LEU A 155 -4.45 6.96 -15.02
CA LEU A 155 -5.29 5.86 -14.57
C LEU A 155 -4.45 4.57 -14.53
N THR A 156 -4.57 3.81 -13.46
CA THR A 156 -3.93 2.50 -13.28
C THR A 156 -5.00 1.45 -13.05
N GLY A 157 -4.68 0.19 -13.37
CA GLY A 157 -5.64 -0.90 -13.28
C GLY A 157 -5.04 -2.15 -12.65
N SER A 158 -5.91 -2.94 -12.01
CA SER A 158 -5.59 -4.29 -11.61
C SER A 158 -6.78 -5.22 -11.86
N LEU A 159 -6.49 -6.38 -12.43
CA LEU A 159 -7.46 -7.41 -12.73
C LEU A 159 -7.01 -8.72 -12.09
N VAL A 160 -7.87 -9.35 -11.29
CA VAL A 160 -7.66 -10.69 -10.74
C VAL A 160 -8.67 -11.62 -11.37
N LEU A 161 -8.18 -12.68 -11.99
CA LEU A 161 -8.96 -13.67 -12.71
C LEU A 161 -8.80 -15.03 -12.05
N THR A 162 -9.82 -15.86 -12.05
CA THR A 162 -9.66 -17.31 -11.87
C THR A 162 -9.64 -17.97 -13.24
N ALA A 163 -8.57 -18.70 -13.57
CA ALA A 163 -8.40 -19.30 -14.88
C ALA A 163 -8.15 -20.82 -14.75
N PRO A 164 -8.94 -21.69 -15.39
CA PRO A 164 -8.67 -23.13 -15.37
C PRO A 164 -7.29 -23.47 -15.96
N ARG A 165 -6.62 -24.47 -15.39
CA ARG A 165 -5.35 -24.97 -15.93
C ARG A 165 -5.61 -25.81 -17.17
N ARG A 166 -4.71 -25.74 -18.15
CA ARG A 166 -4.64 -26.67 -19.29
C ARG A 166 -3.71 -27.86 -19.05
N TYR A 167 -3.14 -27.95 -17.86
CA TYR A 167 -2.21 -28.98 -17.42
C TYR A 167 -2.65 -29.59 -16.08
N ASP A 168 -2.13 -30.78 -15.75
CA ASP A 168 -2.41 -31.44 -14.48
C ASP A 168 -1.62 -30.82 -13.32
N GLY A 169 -2.32 -30.07 -12.45
CA GLY A 169 -1.76 -29.50 -11.24
C GLY A 169 -1.46 -30.55 -10.14
N GLY A 170 -2.01 -31.75 -10.27
CA GLY A 170 -1.88 -32.85 -9.32
C GLY A 170 -2.95 -32.90 -8.23
N PRO A 171 -2.91 -33.95 -7.39
CA PRO A 171 -4.00 -34.27 -6.44
C PRO A 171 -4.17 -33.26 -5.31
N GLN A 172 -3.16 -32.42 -5.05
CA GLN A 172 -3.18 -31.43 -3.97
C GLN A 172 -3.72 -30.06 -4.40
N THR A 173 -3.97 -29.82 -5.69
CA THR A 173 -4.36 -28.50 -6.22
C THR A 173 -5.82 -28.50 -6.65
N ARG A 174 -6.72 -28.46 -5.67
CA ARG A 174 -8.17 -28.40 -5.92
C ARG A 174 -8.68 -26.99 -6.22
N GLU A 175 -7.93 -25.96 -5.85
CA GLU A 175 -8.31 -24.56 -6.11
C GLU A 175 -7.89 -24.13 -7.53
N THR A 176 -8.80 -23.42 -8.21
CA THR A 176 -8.52 -22.73 -9.48
C THR A 176 -7.49 -21.63 -9.24
N PRO A 177 -6.43 -21.55 -10.05
CA PRO A 177 -5.38 -20.56 -9.85
C PRO A 177 -5.87 -19.14 -10.17
N GLU A 178 -5.21 -18.16 -9.57
CA GLU A 178 -5.48 -16.75 -9.83
C GLU A 178 -4.45 -16.21 -10.82
N LEU A 179 -4.90 -15.52 -11.88
CA LEU A 179 -4.04 -14.69 -12.71
C LEU A 179 -4.22 -13.24 -12.29
N ARG A 180 -3.14 -12.60 -11.87
CA ARG A 180 -3.12 -11.19 -11.44
C ARG A 180 -2.47 -10.36 -12.53
N LEU A 181 -3.21 -9.40 -13.05
CA LEU A 181 -2.74 -8.45 -14.05
C LEU A 181 -2.69 -7.06 -13.41
N TRP A 182 -1.61 -6.32 -13.63
CA TRP A 182 -1.49 -4.91 -13.28
C TRP A 182 -1.23 -4.11 -14.54
N LEU A 183 -1.98 -3.03 -14.72
CA LEU A 183 -1.98 -2.18 -15.90
C LEU A 183 -1.51 -0.77 -15.52
N LYS A 184 -0.63 -0.22 -16.34
CA LYS A 184 -0.12 1.15 -16.21
C LYS A 184 -0.65 2.00 -17.35
N ASP A 185 -1.03 3.23 -17.01
CA ASP A 185 -1.51 4.23 -17.97
C ASP A 185 -2.68 3.68 -18.80
N VAL A 186 -3.75 3.31 -18.09
CA VAL A 186 -5.02 2.86 -18.66
C VAL A 186 -5.66 4.03 -19.39
N THR A 187 -6.00 3.83 -20.66
CA THR A 187 -6.56 4.87 -21.54
C THR A 187 -8.02 4.64 -21.90
N ASP A 188 -8.51 3.40 -21.74
CA ASP A 188 -9.89 3.03 -22.02
C ASP A 188 -10.31 1.91 -21.05
N VAL A 189 -11.54 1.99 -20.56
CA VAL A 189 -12.18 0.95 -19.75
C VAL A 189 -13.67 0.93 -20.06
N GLY A 190 -14.17 -0.26 -20.33
CA GLY A 190 -15.58 -0.60 -20.34
C GLY A 190 -15.73 -1.94 -19.64
N PHE A 191 -16.49 -2.01 -18.56
CA PHE A 191 -16.70 -3.26 -17.85
C PHE A 191 -18.14 -3.33 -17.34
N ASP A 192 -18.74 -4.50 -17.51
CA ASP A 192 -20.00 -4.91 -16.88
C ASP A 192 -19.73 -6.22 -16.12
N SER A 193 -20.23 -6.33 -14.90
CA SER A 193 -20.18 -7.57 -14.12
C SER A 193 -20.85 -8.75 -14.83
N ASP A 194 -21.77 -8.50 -15.76
CA ASP A 194 -22.41 -9.55 -16.58
C ASP A 194 -21.42 -10.13 -17.62
N ASP A 195 -20.43 -9.33 -18.07
CA ASP A 195 -19.37 -9.72 -19.01
C ASP A 195 -18.17 -10.38 -18.31
N ARG A 196 -18.26 -10.75 -17.03
CA ARG A 196 -17.11 -11.23 -16.24
C ARG A 196 -16.49 -12.56 -16.69
N MET A 197 -17.02 -13.22 -17.71
CA MET A 197 -16.59 -14.55 -18.17
C MET A 197 -15.85 -14.45 -19.49
N GLY A 198 -14.72 -15.13 -19.61
CA GLY A 198 -13.87 -15.15 -20.79
C GLY A 198 -12.92 -13.95 -20.85
N LEU A 199 -11.68 -14.22 -21.21
CA LEU A 199 -10.61 -13.25 -21.35
C LEU A 199 -9.94 -13.42 -22.72
N ALA A 200 -9.78 -12.32 -23.43
CA ALA A 200 -8.92 -12.23 -24.61
C ALA A 200 -7.80 -11.23 -24.35
N LEU A 201 -6.55 -11.67 -24.45
CA LEU A 201 -5.38 -10.84 -24.17
C LEU A 201 -4.61 -10.58 -25.46
N HIS A 202 -4.48 -9.30 -25.83
CA HIS A 202 -3.73 -8.86 -26.99
C HIS A 202 -2.66 -7.86 -26.55
N CYS A 203 -1.40 -8.16 -26.86
CA CYS A 203 -0.26 -7.32 -26.50
C CYS A 203 0.52 -7.00 -27.77
N GLY A 204 0.74 -5.71 -28.05
CA GLY A 204 1.45 -5.27 -29.24
C GLY A 204 2.17 -3.93 -29.03
N THR A 205 2.64 -3.33 -30.10
CA THR A 205 3.34 -2.02 -30.07
C THR A 205 2.45 -0.88 -29.58
N GLU A 206 1.13 -1.01 -29.76
CA GLU A 206 0.14 -0.03 -29.28
C GLU A 206 -0.27 -0.22 -27.80
N GLY A 207 0.38 -1.14 -27.08
CA GLY A 207 0.13 -1.44 -25.67
C GLY A 207 -0.62 -2.76 -25.44
N VAL A 208 -1.33 -2.82 -24.31
CA VAL A 208 -2.07 -3.98 -23.84
C VAL A 208 -3.57 -3.74 -24.00
N VAL A 209 -4.26 -4.67 -24.67
CA VAL A 209 -5.72 -4.69 -24.79
C VAL A 209 -6.25 -5.99 -24.19
N ILE A 210 -7.14 -5.86 -23.21
CA ILE A 210 -7.80 -6.98 -22.53
C ILE A 210 -9.29 -6.91 -22.88
N GLY A 211 -9.78 -7.90 -23.61
CA GLY A 211 -11.22 -8.16 -23.77
C GLY A 211 -11.72 -9.02 -22.62
N VAL A 212 -12.91 -8.70 -22.10
CA VAL A 212 -13.59 -9.45 -21.04
C VAL A 212 -15.02 -9.73 -21.49
N GLY A 213 -15.41 -10.99 -21.59
CA GLY A 213 -16.74 -11.36 -22.06
C GLY A 213 -17.06 -10.82 -23.45
N THR A 214 -18.30 -10.35 -23.62
CA THR A 214 -18.82 -9.94 -24.93
C THR A 214 -18.65 -8.46 -25.20
N GLY A 215 -18.68 -7.62 -24.15
CA GLY A 215 -18.58 -6.16 -24.28
C GLY A 215 -17.46 -5.50 -23.46
N GLY A 216 -16.80 -6.23 -22.55
CA GLY A 216 -15.78 -5.68 -21.67
C GLY A 216 -14.44 -5.44 -22.36
N ARG A 217 -13.79 -4.33 -22.03
CA ARG A 217 -12.49 -3.92 -22.58
C ARG A 217 -11.68 -3.12 -21.57
N LEU A 218 -10.38 -3.37 -21.51
CA LEU A 218 -9.39 -2.48 -20.90
C LEU A 218 -8.26 -2.22 -21.90
N ARG A 219 -7.83 -0.97 -22.03
CA ARG A 219 -6.63 -0.59 -22.81
C ARG A 219 -5.63 0.10 -21.91
N ALA A 220 -4.37 -0.30 -21.98
CA ALA A 220 -3.29 0.27 -21.19
C ALA A 220 -2.00 0.36 -22.02
N THR A 221 -1.10 1.27 -21.63
CA THR A 221 0.20 1.42 -22.30
C THR A 221 1.09 0.22 -22.04
N SER A 222 1.07 -0.31 -20.81
CA SER A 222 1.83 -1.51 -20.43
C SER A 222 1.14 -2.26 -19.30
N GLY A 223 1.59 -3.48 -19.03
CA GLY A 223 1.16 -4.21 -17.86
C GLY A 223 2.09 -5.34 -17.47
N THR A 224 1.76 -5.99 -16.36
CA THR A 224 2.48 -7.16 -15.84
C THR A 224 1.48 -8.22 -15.40
N ALA A 225 1.85 -9.49 -15.54
CA ALA A 225 1.08 -10.64 -15.12
C ALA A 225 1.83 -11.44 -14.04
N TYR A 226 1.08 -12.02 -13.12
CA TYR A 226 1.57 -12.98 -12.13
C TYR A 226 0.55 -14.11 -11.95
N PRO A 227 0.89 -15.34 -12.35
CA PRO A 227 0.14 -16.54 -12.00
C PRO A 227 0.36 -16.86 -10.51
N ASP A 228 -0.65 -16.64 -9.67
CA ASP A 228 -0.68 -17.18 -8.31
C ASP A 228 -1.17 -18.63 -8.37
N ASP A 229 -0.24 -19.51 -8.73
CA ASP A 229 -0.50 -20.92 -8.93
C ASP A 229 0.58 -21.79 -8.26
N PRO A 230 0.24 -22.47 -7.14
CA PRO A 230 1.17 -23.39 -6.48
C PRO A 230 1.65 -24.55 -7.37
N ALA A 231 0.90 -24.86 -8.43
CA ALA A 231 1.20 -25.90 -9.40
C ALA A 231 1.98 -25.40 -10.62
N TRP A 232 2.29 -24.11 -10.70
CA TRP A 232 2.89 -23.50 -11.90
C TRP A 232 4.15 -24.22 -12.39
N HIS A 233 4.99 -24.73 -11.50
CA HIS A 233 6.17 -25.55 -11.84
C HIS A 233 5.88 -26.78 -12.73
N ARG A 234 4.61 -27.20 -12.86
CA ARG A 234 4.15 -28.30 -13.73
C ARG A 234 3.63 -27.84 -15.09
N SER A 235 3.43 -26.53 -15.25
CA SER A 235 3.01 -25.93 -16.51
C SER A 235 4.11 -26.05 -17.56
N THR A 236 3.83 -25.72 -18.82
CA THR A 236 4.84 -25.74 -19.87
C THR A 236 5.95 -24.73 -19.53
N ALA A 237 5.57 -23.48 -19.22
CA ALA A 237 6.49 -22.45 -18.80
C ALA A 237 7.25 -22.83 -17.52
N GLY A 238 6.57 -23.45 -16.55
CA GLY A 238 7.18 -23.88 -15.30
C GLY A 238 8.25 -24.95 -15.49
N ARG A 239 8.02 -25.93 -16.38
CA ARG A 239 9.03 -26.96 -16.71
C ARG A 239 10.22 -26.38 -17.46
N ASP A 240 9.99 -25.47 -18.39
CA ASP A 240 11.06 -24.80 -19.13
C ASP A 240 11.89 -23.90 -18.20
N ALA A 241 11.26 -23.26 -17.23
CA ALA A 241 11.93 -22.51 -16.17
C ALA A 241 12.70 -23.44 -15.23
N ASP A 242 12.13 -24.59 -14.86
CA ASP A 242 12.76 -25.60 -14.00
C ASP A 242 14.09 -26.12 -14.57
N GLN A 243 14.14 -26.39 -15.87
CA GLN A 243 15.36 -26.85 -16.56
C GLN A 243 16.48 -25.81 -16.55
N ARG A 244 16.14 -24.51 -16.54
CA ARG A 244 17.09 -23.39 -16.62
C ARG A 244 17.45 -22.80 -15.26
N THR A 245 16.65 -23.07 -14.24
CA THR A 245 16.86 -22.54 -12.90
C THR A 245 17.77 -23.50 -12.14
N PRO A 246 18.98 -23.08 -11.73
CA PRO A 246 19.87 -23.90 -10.93
C PRO A 246 19.14 -24.51 -9.73
N ALA A 247 19.60 -25.68 -9.28
CA ALA A 247 19.17 -26.21 -7.99
C ALA A 247 19.40 -25.15 -6.92
N HIS A 248 18.61 -25.19 -5.85
CA HIS A 248 18.90 -24.35 -4.70
C HIS A 248 20.29 -24.77 -4.20
N GLU A 249 21.33 -24.00 -4.53
CA GLU A 249 22.54 -24.01 -3.71
C GLU A 249 22.02 -23.78 -2.30
N GLU A 250 22.30 -24.70 -1.37
CA GLU A 250 21.94 -24.55 0.04
C GLU A 250 22.28 -23.12 0.40
N GLU A 251 21.27 -22.25 0.47
CA GLU A 251 21.47 -20.85 0.82
C GLU A 251 22.18 -20.96 2.14
N THR A 252 23.49 -20.62 2.17
CA THR A 252 24.31 -20.68 3.37
C THR A 252 23.47 -20.06 4.44
N HIS A 253 22.92 -20.89 5.35
CA HIS A 253 21.75 -20.56 6.15
C HIS A 253 21.88 -19.11 6.54
N ARG A 254 21.04 -18.21 5.98
CA ARG A 254 21.08 -16.78 6.33
C ARG A 254 21.14 -16.78 7.84
N THR A 255 22.31 -16.43 8.37
CA THR A 255 22.65 -16.79 9.75
C THR A 255 21.52 -16.20 10.58
N PRO A 256 20.77 -17.01 11.35
CA PRO A 256 19.52 -16.57 11.94
C PRO A 256 19.81 -15.23 12.59
N GLU A 257 19.17 -14.19 12.05
CA GLU A 257 19.56 -12.83 12.35
C GLU A 257 19.53 -12.72 13.87
N ARG A 258 20.70 -12.51 14.50
CA ARG A 258 20.77 -12.45 15.97
C ARG A 258 19.72 -11.45 16.38
N ARG A 259 18.63 -11.93 17.02
CA ARG A 259 17.50 -11.09 17.41
C ARG A 259 18.09 -9.91 18.17
N ARG A 260 18.05 -8.74 17.53
CA ARG A 260 18.68 -7.55 18.10
C ARG A 260 17.85 -7.18 19.33
N PRO A 261 18.48 -6.85 20.46
CA PRO A 261 17.73 -6.38 21.62
C PRO A 261 16.94 -5.15 21.18
N GLN A 262 15.66 -5.10 21.50
CA GLN A 262 14.79 -3.96 21.19
C GLN A 262 15.34 -2.68 21.84
N PRO A 263 15.01 -1.49 21.31
CA PRO A 263 15.26 -0.26 22.04
C PRO A 263 14.55 -0.30 23.40
N GLU A 264 15.02 0.47 24.36
CA GLU A 264 14.46 0.52 25.72
C GLU A 264 14.01 1.95 26.07
N GLY A 265 13.16 2.08 27.09
CA GLY A 265 12.72 3.38 27.63
C GLY A 265 12.04 4.26 26.57
N ALA A 266 12.33 5.56 26.62
CA ALA A 266 11.80 6.56 25.70
C ALA A 266 12.11 6.26 24.22
N VAL A 267 13.24 5.59 23.95
CA VAL A 267 13.62 5.20 22.59
C VAL A 267 12.63 4.17 22.03
N LEU A 268 12.21 3.21 22.85
CA LEU A 268 11.19 2.22 22.47
C LEU A 268 9.86 2.91 22.18
N VAL A 269 9.45 3.83 23.05
CA VAL A 269 8.20 4.58 22.89
C VAL A 269 8.20 5.37 21.58
N ALA A 270 9.25 6.14 21.30
CA ALA A 270 9.37 6.91 20.07
C ALA A 270 9.39 6.00 18.82
N ALA A 271 10.09 4.86 18.88
CA ALA A 271 10.12 3.90 17.78
C ALA A 271 8.75 3.27 17.51
N THR A 272 8.02 2.91 18.58
CA THR A 272 6.69 2.32 18.47
C THR A 272 5.67 3.34 17.96
N ILE A 273 5.71 4.60 18.42
CA ILE A 273 4.84 5.66 17.89
C ILE A 273 5.10 5.88 16.40
N LEU A 274 6.35 6.06 15.97
CA LEU A 274 6.67 6.26 14.56
C LEU A 274 6.18 5.07 13.72
N ARG A 275 6.41 3.84 14.20
CA ARG A 275 5.93 2.64 13.52
C ARG A 275 4.41 2.60 13.43
N SER A 276 3.70 2.93 14.51
CA SER A 276 2.24 2.98 14.53
C SER A 276 1.69 4.03 13.58
N VAL A 277 2.32 5.21 13.49
CA VAL A 277 1.94 6.23 12.49
C VAL A 277 2.15 5.70 11.07
N MET A 278 3.30 5.09 10.77
CA MET A 278 3.56 4.53 9.43
C MET A 278 2.60 3.39 9.08
N LEU A 279 2.23 2.56 10.06
CA LEU A 279 1.20 1.53 9.89
C LEU A 279 -0.17 2.14 9.62
N GLU A 280 -0.57 3.16 10.37
CA GLU A 280 -1.84 3.85 10.18
C GLU A 280 -1.91 4.49 8.78
N ILE A 281 -0.87 5.21 8.36
CA ILE A 281 -0.76 5.77 7.01
C ILE A 281 -0.85 4.67 5.95
N ARG A 282 -0.15 3.54 6.14
CA ARG A 282 -0.18 2.40 5.21
C ARG A 282 -1.58 1.79 5.06
N MET A 283 -2.47 1.94 6.05
CA MET A 283 -3.82 1.40 5.99
C MET A 283 -4.69 2.02 4.90
N VAL A 284 -4.30 3.17 4.30
CA VAL A 284 -4.94 3.69 3.08
C VAL A 284 -4.84 2.74 1.88
N ARG A 285 -4.01 1.68 1.96
CA ARG A 285 -4.07 0.56 1.01
C ARG A 285 -5.46 -0.07 0.93
N HIS A 286 -6.28 0.09 1.97
CA HIS A 286 -7.69 -0.30 2.00
C HIS A 286 -8.56 0.91 1.67
N ALA A 287 -9.23 0.88 0.52
CA ALA A 287 -9.98 2.03 0.01
C ALA A 287 -11.02 2.58 0.99
N HIS A 288 -11.72 1.72 1.73
CA HIS A 288 -12.73 2.11 2.72
C HIS A 288 -12.19 2.87 3.95
N LEU A 289 -10.87 3.03 4.07
CA LEU A 289 -10.21 3.78 5.16
C LEU A 289 -9.61 5.12 4.71
N VAL A 290 -9.59 5.41 3.41
CA VAL A 290 -8.84 6.56 2.86
C VAL A 290 -9.36 7.92 3.34
N ASP A 291 -10.65 8.03 3.64
CA ASP A 291 -11.28 9.24 4.17
C ASP A 291 -11.28 9.31 5.71
N ARG A 292 -10.81 8.25 6.38
CA ARG A 292 -10.74 8.16 7.85
C ARG A 292 -9.34 8.42 8.39
N ILE A 293 -8.31 8.11 7.61
CA ILE A 293 -6.92 8.25 8.06
C ILE A 293 -6.43 9.66 7.70
N PRO A 294 -6.07 10.51 8.69
CA PRO A 294 -5.61 11.87 8.42
C PRO A 294 -4.14 11.89 8.01
N VAL A 295 -3.83 11.28 6.86
CA VAL A 295 -2.45 11.06 6.35
C VAL A 295 -1.60 12.33 6.41
N ARG A 296 -2.13 13.45 5.91
CA ARG A 296 -1.40 14.72 5.87
C ARG A 296 -1.06 15.25 7.27
N LEU A 297 -1.98 15.12 8.24
CA LEU A 297 -1.73 15.55 9.61
C LEU A 297 -0.68 14.65 10.28
N LEU A 298 -0.78 13.33 10.08
CA LEU A 298 0.16 12.36 10.61
C LEU A 298 1.58 12.56 10.06
N ALA A 299 1.70 12.77 8.74
CA ALA A 299 2.98 13.07 8.10
C ALA A 299 3.54 14.43 8.55
N GLY A 300 2.68 15.45 8.68
CA GLY A 300 3.05 16.78 9.17
C GLY A 300 3.55 16.77 10.62
N ALA A 301 2.91 16.01 11.52
CA ALA A 301 3.32 15.87 12.92
C ALA A 301 4.72 15.27 13.09
N LEU A 302 5.19 14.52 12.09
CA LEU A 302 6.49 13.86 12.10
C LEU A 302 7.51 14.56 11.18
N ALA A 303 7.20 15.72 10.61
CA ALA A 303 8.10 16.40 9.69
C ALA A 303 9.49 16.63 10.33
N GLY A 304 10.55 16.13 9.69
CA GLY A 304 11.92 16.21 10.23
C GLY A 304 12.30 15.11 11.22
N ALA A 305 11.43 14.13 11.47
CA ALA A 305 11.65 13.05 12.44
C ALA A 305 12.97 12.29 12.21
N GLY A 306 13.40 12.09 10.97
CA GLY A 306 14.68 11.46 10.66
C GLY A 306 15.84 12.24 11.27
N THR A 307 15.92 13.52 10.96
CA THR A 307 16.93 14.44 11.53
C THR A 307 16.89 14.47 13.05
N ASP A 308 15.70 14.58 13.64
CA ASP A 308 15.55 14.69 15.10
C ASP A 308 15.89 13.38 15.84
N ILE A 309 15.54 12.23 15.28
CA ILE A 309 15.92 10.91 15.82
C ILE A 309 17.44 10.77 15.86
N LEU A 310 18.15 11.20 14.81
CA LEU A 310 19.62 11.17 14.79
C LEU A 310 20.23 12.09 15.86
N ALA A 311 19.66 13.29 16.02
CA ALA A 311 20.10 14.26 17.02
C ALA A 311 19.85 13.77 18.46
N ALA A 312 18.68 13.19 18.75
CA ALA A 312 18.36 12.58 20.03
C ALA A 312 19.25 11.36 20.30
N GLY A 313 19.43 10.50 19.30
CA GLY A 313 20.28 9.31 19.38
C GLY A 313 21.75 9.63 19.69
N ALA A 314 22.27 10.78 19.22
CA ALA A 314 23.61 11.29 19.54
C ALA A 314 23.86 11.57 21.03
N ARG A 315 22.81 11.80 21.82
CA ARG A 315 22.92 11.97 23.28
C ARG A 315 23.19 10.62 23.97
N ARG A 316 23.52 10.66 25.27
CA ARG A 316 23.83 9.46 26.10
C ARG A 316 23.12 9.53 27.45
N GLY A 317 22.85 8.36 28.02
CA GLY A 317 22.23 8.22 29.35
C GLY A 317 20.91 8.97 29.46
N SER A 318 20.67 9.61 30.61
CA SER A 318 19.45 10.40 30.87
C SER A 318 19.20 11.53 29.86
N ARG A 319 20.25 12.12 29.27
CA ARG A 319 20.09 13.14 28.21
C ARG A 319 19.49 12.57 26.93
N ARG A 320 19.74 11.28 26.64
CA ARG A 320 19.09 10.59 25.51
C ARG A 320 17.63 10.33 25.82
N GLU A 321 17.35 9.82 27.02
CA GLU A 321 15.98 9.56 27.47
C GLU A 321 15.14 10.85 27.37
N ALA A 322 15.62 11.94 27.96
CA ALA A 322 14.94 13.24 27.90
C ALA A 322 14.80 13.78 26.46
N ALA A 323 15.79 13.56 25.59
CA ALA A 323 15.70 13.99 24.20
C ALA A 323 14.60 13.22 23.43
N PHE A 324 14.40 11.93 23.70
CA PHE A 324 13.31 11.16 23.10
C PHE A 324 11.95 11.45 23.73
N HIS A 325 11.87 11.80 25.03
CA HIS A 325 10.64 12.35 25.61
C HIS A 325 10.22 13.63 24.88
N ASN A 326 11.14 14.60 24.79
CA ASN A 326 10.90 15.86 24.11
C ASN A 326 10.50 15.65 22.64
N LEU A 327 11.12 14.69 21.95
CA LEU A 327 10.77 14.35 20.56
C LEU A 327 9.31 13.92 20.44
N VAL A 328 8.84 13.02 21.31
CA VAL A 328 7.45 12.55 21.30
C VAL A 328 6.49 13.69 21.66
N GLU A 329 6.83 14.52 22.65
CA GLU A 329 6.04 15.70 23.01
C GLU A 329 5.93 16.70 21.85
N THR A 330 7.00 16.91 21.10
CA THR A 330 7.00 17.73 19.88
C THR A 330 6.04 17.15 18.84
N TRP A 331 6.08 15.85 18.57
CA TRP A 331 5.13 15.22 17.62
C TRP A 331 3.67 15.38 18.05
N ILE A 332 3.38 15.25 19.35
CA ILE A 332 2.03 15.47 19.89
C ILE A 332 1.59 16.91 19.68
N LYS A 333 2.48 17.87 19.99
CA LYS A 333 2.22 19.29 19.82
C LYS A 333 1.99 19.65 18.35
N ASP A 334 2.84 19.17 17.46
CA ASP A 334 2.78 19.47 16.02
C ASP A 334 1.58 18.80 15.34
N GLY A 335 1.14 17.64 15.83
CA GLY A 335 -0.12 17.02 15.42
C GLY A 335 -1.36 17.81 15.83
N GLY A 336 -1.23 18.68 16.83
CA GLY A 336 -2.29 19.56 17.32
C GLY A 336 -3.50 18.82 17.88
N PRO A 337 -4.59 19.54 18.20
CA PRO A 337 -5.77 18.99 18.87
C PRO A 337 -6.44 17.84 18.12
N ALA A 338 -6.29 17.77 16.80
CA ALA A 338 -6.87 16.72 15.97
C ALA A 338 -6.19 15.35 16.18
N LEU A 339 -4.88 15.33 16.47
CA LEU A 339 -4.12 14.09 16.65
C LEU A 339 -3.76 13.79 18.12
N THR A 340 -3.83 14.77 19.02
CA THR A 340 -3.55 14.57 20.45
C THR A 340 -4.29 13.36 21.06
N PRO A 341 -5.60 13.13 20.80
CA PRO A 341 -6.29 11.95 21.32
C PRO A 341 -5.68 10.63 20.82
N TRP A 342 -5.30 10.57 19.54
CA TRP A 342 -4.69 9.37 18.97
C TRP A 342 -3.31 9.07 19.58
N PHE A 343 -2.44 10.08 19.68
CA PHE A 343 -1.13 9.89 20.33
C PHE A 343 -1.27 9.47 21.78
N THR A 344 -2.25 10.03 22.49
CA THR A 344 -2.55 9.70 23.89
C THR A 344 -2.98 8.24 24.04
N ASP A 345 -3.88 7.77 23.17
CA ASP A 345 -4.34 6.38 23.18
C ASP A 345 -3.22 5.41 22.80
N GLU A 346 -2.39 5.78 21.84
CA GLU A 346 -1.22 4.99 21.44
C GLU A 346 -0.20 4.87 22.58
N LEU A 347 0.07 5.97 23.29
CA LEU A 347 0.94 5.97 24.47
C LEU A 347 0.41 5.06 25.58
N ARG A 348 -0.91 5.11 25.88
CA ARG A 348 -1.54 4.20 26.84
C ARG A 348 -1.41 2.74 26.42
N ARG A 349 -1.61 2.46 25.12
CA ARG A 349 -1.44 1.12 24.56
C ARG A 349 0.00 0.62 24.77
N ILE A 350 1.00 1.45 24.48
CA ILE A 350 2.42 1.12 24.69
C ILE A 350 2.70 0.81 26.16
N VAL A 351 2.22 1.64 27.11
CA VAL A 351 2.39 1.37 28.56
C VAL A 351 1.78 0.03 28.97
N SER A 352 0.64 -0.34 28.37
CA SER A 352 -0.04 -1.60 28.66
C SER A 352 0.61 -2.84 28.04
N SER A 353 1.32 -2.69 26.90
CA SER A 353 1.85 -3.82 26.14
C SER A 353 3.36 -4.04 26.31
N GLU A 354 4.12 -3.00 26.65
CA GLU A 354 5.57 -3.03 26.72
C GLU A 354 6.10 -2.99 28.15
N ARG A 355 7.24 -3.66 28.38
CA ARG A 355 7.96 -3.57 29.66
C ARG A 355 8.79 -2.29 29.69
N LEU A 356 8.20 -1.21 30.19
CA LEU A 356 8.87 0.09 30.32
C LEU A 356 9.43 0.33 31.74
N PRO A 357 10.54 1.09 31.86
CA PRO A 357 11.00 1.63 33.14
C PRO A 357 9.94 2.52 33.81
N ASP A 358 9.92 2.55 35.14
CA ASP A 358 8.92 3.34 35.90
C ASP A 358 8.99 4.83 35.61
N THR A 359 10.19 5.36 35.34
CA THR A 359 10.38 6.76 34.93
C THR A 359 9.69 7.09 33.60
N THR A 360 9.74 6.17 32.64
CA THR A 360 9.08 6.34 31.34
C THR A 360 7.57 6.17 31.48
N LYS A 361 7.11 5.23 32.32
CA LYS A 361 5.67 5.08 32.63
C LYS A 361 5.08 6.32 33.29
N ALA A 362 5.74 6.85 34.32
CA ALA A 362 5.31 8.05 35.02
C ALA A 362 5.26 9.28 34.10
N TRP A 363 6.21 9.39 33.17
CA TRP A 363 6.19 10.43 32.13
C TRP A 363 4.97 10.29 31.20
N ILE A 364 4.68 9.07 30.72
CA ILE A 364 3.49 8.81 29.89
C ILE A 364 2.20 9.10 30.67
N GLU A 365 2.10 8.69 31.92
CA GLU A 365 0.96 8.99 32.79
C GLU A 365 0.78 10.51 32.95
N GLY A 366 1.87 11.26 33.10
CA GLY A 366 1.84 12.73 33.16
C GLY A 366 1.30 13.40 31.89
N ILE A 367 1.61 12.85 30.71
CA ILE A 367 1.08 13.34 29.41
C ILE A 367 -0.38 12.90 29.19
N THR A 368 -0.74 11.70 29.67
CA THR A 368 -2.01 11.04 29.34
C THR A 368 -3.08 11.14 30.44
N ALA A 369 -2.82 11.92 31.49
CA ALA A 369 -3.73 12.22 32.61
C ALA A 369 -5.12 12.69 32.12
N PRO A 370 -6.20 12.50 32.92
CA PRO A 370 -7.56 12.41 32.39
C PRO A 370 -8.06 13.72 31.77
N GLY A 371 -7.93 13.82 30.45
CA GLY A 371 -8.71 14.68 29.57
C GLY A 371 -9.91 13.92 28.98
N THR A 372 -10.92 14.69 28.60
CA THR A 372 -12.25 14.28 28.12
C THR A 372 -12.23 13.07 27.17
N PRO A 373 -13.20 12.14 27.25
CA PRO A 373 -13.23 10.98 26.36
C PRO A 373 -13.42 11.36 24.90
N ARG A 374 -12.71 10.64 24.02
CA ARG A 374 -12.87 10.42 22.57
C ARG A 374 -13.53 11.54 21.74
N PRO A 375 -12.82 11.93 20.67
CA PRO A 375 -13.31 11.62 19.34
C PRO A 375 -12.48 10.48 18.74
N HIS A 376 -13.16 9.52 18.12
CA HIS A 376 -12.50 8.63 17.18
C HIS A 376 -11.84 9.48 16.09
N LEU A 377 -10.66 9.09 15.57
CA LEU A 377 -10.01 9.71 14.39
C LEU A 377 -10.87 9.77 13.13
N VAL A 378 -12.13 9.32 13.20
CA VAL A 378 -13.12 9.59 12.19
C VAL A 378 -13.39 11.09 12.23
N THR A 379 -12.82 11.84 11.29
CA THR A 379 -13.38 13.11 10.83
C THR A 379 -14.88 12.95 10.85
N ALA A 380 -15.59 13.63 11.77
CA ALA A 380 -16.99 13.34 12.09
C ALA A 380 -17.73 13.00 10.78
N PRO A 381 -18.29 11.78 10.65
CA PRO A 381 -18.72 11.30 9.35
C PRO A 381 -19.67 12.35 8.82
N ASP A 382 -19.28 12.99 7.70
CA ASP A 382 -20.23 13.79 6.96
C ASP A 382 -21.33 12.80 6.57
N LEU A 383 -22.45 12.86 7.29
CA LEU A 383 -23.51 11.85 7.21
C LEU A 383 -24.23 11.95 5.85
N GLY A 384 -24.03 13.05 5.12
CA GLY A 384 -24.51 13.21 3.76
C GLY A 384 -23.60 12.54 2.74
N LEU A 385 -24.22 11.87 1.77
CA LEU A 385 -23.55 11.54 0.52
C LEU A 385 -23.25 12.83 -0.25
N PRO A 386 -22.07 12.97 -0.86
CA PRO A 386 -21.77 14.15 -1.67
C PRO A 386 -22.70 14.17 -2.89
N LEU A 387 -23.23 15.35 -3.26
CA LEU A 387 -24.11 15.48 -4.44
C LEU A 387 -23.34 15.38 -5.76
N LYS A 388 -22.03 15.69 -5.72
CA LYS A 388 -21.12 15.64 -6.86
C LYS A 388 -19.74 15.19 -6.39
N GLY A 389 -18.98 14.55 -7.28
CA GLY A 389 -17.59 14.19 -7.00
C GLY A 389 -16.87 13.68 -8.24
N GLU A 390 -15.55 13.63 -8.13
CA GLU A 390 -14.63 13.03 -9.09
C GLU A 390 -14.25 11.63 -8.62
N LEU A 391 -14.40 10.63 -9.48
CA LEU A 391 -14.00 9.26 -9.15
C LEU A 391 -12.48 9.17 -9.05
N ARG A 392 -11.98 8.73 -7.89
CA ARG A 392 -10.55 8.46 -7.66
C ARG A 392 -10.23 6.99 -7.69
N PHE A 393 -11.17 6.16 -7.26
CA PHE A 393 -10.98 4.72 -7.15
C PHE A 393 -12.31 4.00 -7.33
N ALA A 394 -12.30 2.92 -8.09
CA ALA A 394 -13.41 1.98 -8.16
C ALA A 394 -12.86 0.55 -8.14
N LYS A 395 -13.39 -0.26 -7.25
CA LYS A 395 -13.09 -1.69 -7.17
C LYS A 395 -14.38 -2.48 -7.14
N TYR A 396 -14.44 -3.53 -7.94
CA TYR A 396 -15.45 -4.56 -7.89
C TYR A 396 -14.81 -5.88 -7.48
N THR A 397 -15.46 -6.61 -6.56
CA THR A 397 -15.11 -8.00 -6.24
C THR A 397 -16.35 -8.86 -6.41
N ALA A 398 -16.26 -9.86 -7.28
CA ALA A 398 -17.31 -10.85 -7.45
C ALA A 398 -17.40 -11.79 -6.25
N ALA A 399 -18.59 -12.33 -5.99
CA ALA A 399 -18.77 -13.37 -4.99
C ALA A 399 -17.94 -14.61 -5.35
N HIS A 400 -17.23 -15.17 -4.39
CA HIS A 400 -16.37 -16.33 -4.59
C HIS A 400 -16.08 -17.04 -3.27
N THR A 401 -15.49 -18.23 -3.32
CA THR A 401 -14.97 -18.92 -2.13
C THR A 401 -13.47 -19.03 -2.24
N ARG A 402 -12.73 -18.61 -1.21
CA ARG A 402 -11.27 -18.78 -1.11
C ARG A 402 -10.93 -19.43 0.20
N HIS A 403 -10.12 -20.51 0.17
CA HIS A 403 -9.73 -21.26 1.36
C HIS A 403 -10.93 -21.68 2.23
N LYS A 404 -12.02 -22.09 1.57
CA LYS A 404 -13.31 -22.48 2.18
C LYS A 404 -14.09 -21.35 2.88
N THR A 405 -13.62 -20.12 2.77
CA THR A 405 -14.35 -18.95 3.28
C THR A 405 -15.15 -18.34 2.12
N PRO A 406 -16.49 -18.31 2.19
CA PRO A 406 -17.30 -17.60 1.22
C PRO A 406 -17.09 -16.09 1.38
N GLN A 407 -17.04 -15.39 0.26
CA GLN A 407 -16.97 -13.94 0.18
C GLN A 407 -18.09 -13.46 -0.74
N GLU A 408 -18.94 -12.58 -0.21
CA GLU A 408 -20.00 -11.91 -0.95
C GLU A 408 -19.43 -10.91 -1.95
N SER A 409 -20.22 -10.55 -2.97
CA SER A 409 -19.82 -9.49 -3.91
C SER A 409 -19.87 -8.14 -3.23
N PHE A 410 -18.92 -7.27 -3.53
CA PHE A 410 -18.92 -5.89 -3.04
C PHE A 410 -18.18 -4.97 -4.00
N ALA A 411 -18.43 -3.67 -3.84
CA ALA A 411 -17.69 -2.62 -4.52
C ALA A 411 -17.21 -1.57 -3.52
N ASP A 412 -15.96 -1.12 -3.70
CA ASP A 412 -15.40 0.02 -2.97
C ASP A 412 -15.22 1.18 -3.96
N VAL A 413 -15.70 2.36 -3.60
CA VAL A 413 -15.62 3.58 -4.41
C VAL A 413 -15.03 4.70 -3.58
N VAL A 414 -14.07 5.45 -4.13
CA VAL A 414 -13.54 6.66 -3.51
C VAL A 414 -13.81 7.85 -4.41
N LEU A 415 -14.42 8.88 -3.84
CA LEU A 415 -14.73 10.14 -4.51
C LEU A 415 -13.92 11.27 -3.87
N ALA A 416 -13.36 12.15 -4.69
CA ALA A 416 -12.99 13.49 -4.27
C ALA A 416 -14.20 14.41 -4.50
N HIS A 417 -14.63 15.18 -3.50
CA HIS A 417 -15.79 16.04 -3.64
C HIS A 417 -15.54 17.44 -3.08
N PRO A 418 -16.17 18.48 -3.67
CA PRO A 418 -16.10 19.82 -3.13
C PRO A 418 -16.85 19.90 -1.78
N PRO A 419 -16.59 20.96 -0.99
CA PRO A 419 -17.42 21.29 0.17
C PRO A 419 -18.89 21.43 -0.23
N THR A 420 -19.79 21.09 0.70
CA THR A 420 -21.24 21.18 0.46
C THR A 420 -21.69 22.65 0.41
N VAL A 421 -22.88 22.94 -0.14
CA VAL A 421 -23.42 24.32 -0.17
C VAL A 421 -23.61 24.92 1.24
N ARG A 422 -23.72 24.06 2.27
CA ARG A 422 -23.78 24.47 3.69
C ARG A 422 -22.41 24.79 4.28
N ASP A 423 -21.34 24.36 3.61
CA ASP A 423 -19.98 24.68 3.99
C ASP A 423 -19.57 26.06 3.44
N SER A 424 -18.60 26.70 4.09
CA SER A 424 -17.95 27.88 3.52
C SER A 424 -17.35 27.54 2.15
N PRO A 425 -17.52 28.37 1.11
CA PRO A 425 -16.99 28.11 -0.23
C PRO A 425 -15.46 27.96 -0.26
N ASN A 426 -14.77 28.39 0.78
CA ASN A 426 -13.31 28.26 0.93
C ASN A 426 -12.88 26.97 1.65
N ARG A 427 -13.81 26.06 2.01
CA ARG A 427 -13.40 24.76 2.57
C ARG A 427 -12.68 23.93 1.51
N PRO A 428 -11.63 23.18 1.89
CA PRO A 428 -10.93 22.30 0.97
C PRO A 428 -11.84 21.15 0.54
N TRP A 429 -11.57 20.62 -0.65
CA TRP A 429 -12.13 19.36 -1.12
C TRP A 429 -11.82 18.21 -0.16
N ARG A 430 -12.64 17.16 -0.18
CA ARG A 430 -12.53 16.01 0.72
C ARG A 430 -12.62 14.69 -0.04
N LEU A 431 -12.04 13.65 0.54
CA LEU A 431 -12.28 12.28 0.11
C LEU A 431 -13.49 11.70 0.81
N ARG A 432 -14.21 10.84 0.11
CA ARG A 432 -15.27 9.99 0.66
C ARG A 432 -15.11 8.57 0.14
N ALA A 433 -14.99 7.62 1.05
CA ALA A 433 -15.00 6.21 0.73
C ALA A 433 -16.40 5.63 0.93
N LEU A 434 -16.88 4.92 -0.09
CA LEU A 434 -18.18 4.26 -0.11
C LEU A 434 -17.96 2.77 -0.34
N LYS A 435 -18.73 1.95 0.37
CA LYS A 435 -18.76 0.50 0.15
C LYS A 435 -20.20 0.10 -0.14
N VAL A 436 -20.40 -0.66 -1.21
CA VAL A 436 -21.67 -1.30 -1.55
C VAL A 436 -21.46 -2.81 -1.42
N ASP A 437 -22.19 -3.43 -0.50
CA ASP A 437 -22.19 -4.88 -0.31
C ASP A 437 -23.26 -5.54 -1.21
N ASP A 438 -23.18 -6.85 -1.38
CA ASP A 438 -24.09 -7.66 -2.20
C ASP A 438 -24.35 -7.10 -3.61
N VAL A 439 -23.29 -6.70 -4.29
CA VAL A 439 -23.37 -6.10 -5.62
C VAL A 439 -23.99 -7.07 -6.62
N SER A 440 -25.18 -6.71 -7.10
CA SER A 440 -25.93 -7.40 -8.15
C SER A 440 -25.53 -6.96 -9.55
N ARG A 441 -25.05 -5.72 -9.70
CA ARG A 441 -24.54 -5.19 -10.96
C ARG A 441 -23.46 -4.14 -10.72
N PHE A 442 -22.40 -4.20 -11.51
CA PHE A 442 -21.32 -3.21 -11.53
C PHE A 442 -20.97 -2.86 -12.97
N ARG A 443 -21.14 -1.60 -13.35
CA ARG A 443 -20.69 -1.06 -14.63
C ARG A 443 -19.71 0.07 -14.43
N LEU A 444 -18.64 0.09 -15.22
CA LEU A 444 -17.62 1.13 -15.18
C LEU A 444 -17.15 1.49 -16.59
N ARG A 445 -17.11 2.79 -16.88
CA ARG A 445 -16.56 3.39 -18.10
C ARG A 445 -15.45 4.38 -17.77
N ALA A 446 -14.54 4.63 -18.72
CA ALA A 446 -13.42 5.56 -18.55
C ALA A 446 -13.89 6.97 -18.16
N ASP A 447 -14.98 7.40 -18.78
CA ASP A 447 -15.65 8.68 -18.59
C ASP A 447 -16.12 8.91 -17.15
N ALA A 448 -16.19 7.88 -16.29
CA ALA A 448 -16.48 8.05 -14.86
C ALA A 448 -15.33 8.74 -14.10
N PHE A 449 -14.12 8.68 -14.63
CA PHE A 449 -12.93 9.31 -14.05
C PHE A 449 -12.70 10.72 -14.59
N ASP A 450 -13.51 11.21 -15.53
CA ASP A 450 -13.25 12.44 -16.27
C ASP A 450 -14.01 13.63 -15.67
N GLY A 451 -13.41 14.16 -14.60
CA GLY A 451 -13.88 15.36 -13.91
C GLY A 451 -15.00 15.08 -12.92
N THR A 452 -15.76 16.14 -12.62
CA THR A 452 -16.79 16.11 -11.59
C THR A 452 -18.14 15.70 -12.16
N HIS A 453 -18.75 14.69 -11.56
CA HIS A 453 -20.05 14.19 -11.96
C HIS A 453 -21.08 14.29 -10.83
N GLY A 454 -22.35 14.34 -11.21
CA GLY A 454 -23.46 14.18 -10.26
C GLY A 454 -23.47 12.78 -9.66
N LEU A 455 -23.65 12.69 -8.36
CA LEU A 455 -23.84 11.45 -7.63
C LEU A 455 -25.31 11.30 -7.25
N ARG A 456 -25.88 10.13 -7.54
CA ARG A 456 -27.21 9.76 -7.08
C ARG A 456 -27.18 8.36 -6.48
N THR A 457 -27.97 8.14 -5.44
CA THR A 457 -28.24 6.81 -4.92
C THR A 457 -29.60 6.33 -5.39
N VAL A 458 -29.73 5.03 -5.59
CA VAL A 458 -30.99 4.38 -5.92
C VAL A 458 -31.31 3.44 -4.75
N GLY A 459 -32.28 3.82 -3.91
CA GLY A 459 -32.63 3.11 -2.68
C GLY A 459 -33.32 4.03 -1.66
N GLU A 460 -34.12 3.45 -0.76
CA GLU A 460 -34.90 4.18 0.26
C GLU A 460 -34.14 4.35 1.59
N THR A 461 -33.03 3.63 1.80
CA THR A 461 -32.34 3.57 3.10
C THR A 461 -31.09 4.44 3.20
N LEU A 462 -30.63 4.65 4.44
CA LEU A 462 -29.41 5.41 4.78
C LEU A 462 -28.10 4.68 4.42
N ARG A 463 -28.15 3.40 4.01
CA ARG A 463 -26.99 2.67 3.50
C ARG A 463 -26.92 2.89 1.99
N VAL A 464 -25.71 2.97 1.42
CA VAL A 464 -25.55 3.07 -0.04
C VAL A 464 -25.92 1.72 -0.65
N GLU A 465 -27.20 1.52 -0.93
CA GLU A 465 -27.70 0.32 -1.61
C GLU A 465 -27.30 0.31 -3.08
N SER A 466 -27.32 1.48 -3.73
CA SER A 466 -26.83 1.64 -5.10
C SER A 466 -26.21 3.01 -5.28
N LEU A 467 -25.23 3.09 -6.16
CA LEU A 467 -24.46 4.28 -6.48
C LEU A 467 -24.43 4.47 -8.00
N VAL A 468 -24.82 5.64 -8.47
CA VAL A 468 -24.65 6.02 -9.87
C VAL A 468 -23.91 7.36 -9.95
N LEU A 469 -22.91 7.40 -10.82
CA LEU A 469 -22.11 8.60 -11.09
C LEU A 469 -22.23 8.97 -12.58
N GLY A 470 -22.55 10.24 -12.84
CA GLY A 470 -22.67 10.79 -14.19
C GLY A 470 -23.83 10.18 -14.98
N HIS A 471 -23.70 10.10 -16.31
CA HIS A 471 -24.67 9.46 -17.21
C HIS A 471 -24.49 7.94 -17.22
N ASP A 472 -24.56 7.33 -16.03
CA ASP A 472 -24.31 5.90 -15.77
C ASP A 472 -22.88 5.44 -16.16
N ALA A 473 -21.91 6.36 -16.10
CA ALA A 473 -20.50 6.05 -16.35
C ALA A 473 -19.94 5.12 -15.26
N LEU A 474 -20.46 5.23 -14.03
CA LEU A 474 -20.38 4.20 -12.99
C LEU A 474 -21.80 3.90 -12.50
N ASP A 475 -22.20 2.62 -12.51
CA ASP A 475 -23.50 2.13 -12.01
C ASP A 475 -23.25 0.88 -11.15
N VAL A 476 -23.35 1.06 -9.83
CA VAL A 476 -23.18 0.01 -8.82
C VAL A 476 -24.54 -0.22 -8.16
N ARG A 477 -25.07 -1.44 -8.26
CA ARG A 477 -26.34 -1.80 -7.63
C ARG A 477 -26.12 -2.94 -6.65
N GLY A 478 -26.33 -2.70 -5.38
CA GLY A 478 -26.51 -3.74 -4.37
C GLY A 478 -27.83 -4.48 -4.57
N ARG A 479 -27.99 -5.64 -3.94
CA ARG A 479 -29.30 -6.28 -3.82
C ARG A 479 -30.20 -5.45 -2.91
N LYS A 480 -31.43 -5.21 -3.34
CA LYS A 480 -32.49 -4.69 -2.46
C LYS A 480 -32.56 -5.63 -1.26
N ALA A 481 -32.45 -5.10 -0.04
CA ALA A 481 -32.70 -5.92 1.15
C ALA A 481 -34.09 -6.57 0.96
N PRO A 482 -34.25 -7.87 1.23
CA PRO A 482 -35.58 -8.46 1.24
C PRO A 482 -36.48 -7.65 2.20
N PRO A 483 -37.77 -7.50 1.85
CA PRO A 483 -38.71 -6.63 2.57
C PRO A 483 -38.86 -6.97 4.05
#